data_AF-A0A3C1Y8Y3-F1
#
_entry.id   AF-A0A3C1Y8Y3-F1
#
_cell.length_a   1.000
_cell.length_b   1.000
_cell.length_c   1.000
_cell.angle_alpha   90.00
_cell.angle_beta   90.00
_cell.angle_gamma   90.00
#
_symmetry.space_group_name_H-M   'P 1'
#
loop_
_entity.id
_entity.type
_entity.pdbx_description
1 polymer ?
#
loop_
_entity_poly.entity_id
_entity_poly.type
_entity_poly.pdbx_seq_one_letter_code
_entity_poly.pdbx_strand_id
1 'polypeptide(L)' 'TYPRTEEADCELMRSARVDVAFIPSVEEIYPQKDTRVFDLGPVAEVMEGAMRPGHFNGV' A
#
# COMPACT_ATOMS: atom_id res chain seq x y z
N THR A 1 7.85 7.22 11.91
CA THR A 1 8.19 6.71 10.56
C THR A 1 7.54 5.36 10.38
N TYR A 2 7.35 4.89 9.14
CA TYR A 2 6.78 3.56 8.91
C TYR A 2 7.89 2.50 9.07
N PRO A 3 7.72 1.46 9.91
CA PRO A 3 8.73 0.43 10.09
C PRO A 3 8.89 -0.41 8.82
N ARG A 4 10.12 -0.86 8.56
CA ARG A 4 10.45 -1.73 7.41
C ARG A 4 11.37 -2.84 7.89
N THR A 5 10.93 -4.09 7.77
CA THR A 5 11.60 -5.27 8.33
C THR A 5 11.47 -6.48 7.39
N GLU A 6 11.80 -6.28 6.11
CA GLU A 6 11.59 -7.25 5.02
C GLU A 6 12.13 -8.66 5.33
N GLU A 7 13.28 -8.76 5.98
CA GLU A 7 13.88 -10.04 6.37
C GLU A 7 13.00 -10.80 7.37
N ALA A 8 12.54 -10.13 8.43
CA ALA A 8 11.65 -10.71 9.43
C ALA A 8 10.28 -11.07 8.83
N ASP A 9 9.75 -10.23 7.94
CA ASP A 9 8.49 -10.50 7.24
C ASP A 9 8.61 -11.75 6.36
N CYS A 10 9.73 -11.90 5.64
CA CYS A 10 10.01 -13.09 4.82
C CYS A 10 10.15 -14.37 5.65
N GLU A 11 10.76 -14.30 6.85
CA GLU A 11 10.83 -15.46 7.76
C GLU A 11 9.43 -15.94 8.19
N LEU A 12 8.54 -15.00 8.53
CA LEU A 12 7.14 -15.32 8.86
C LEU A 12 6.43 -15.95 7.66
N MET A 13 6.59 -15.37 6.46
CA MET A 13 5.97 -15.89 5.23
C MET A 13 6.43 -17.32 4.88
N ARG A 14 7.72 -17.63 5.07
CA ARG A 14 8.22 -19.01 4.90
C ARG A 14 7.51 -19.99 5.84
N SER A 15 7.30 -19.61 7.09
CA SER A 15 6.57 -20.46 8.06
C SER A 15 5.12 -20.70 7.67
N ALA A 16 4.50 -19.72 7.00
CA ALA A 16 3.14 -19.78 6.47
C ALA A 16 3.05 -20.47 5.09
N ARG A 17 4.17 -20.96 4.53
CA ARG A 17 4.24 -21.60 3.20
C ARG A 17 3.78 -20.68 2.07
N VAL A 18 4.07 -19.38 2.17
CA VAL A 18 3.87 -18.44 1.06
C VAL A 18 4.87 -18.75 -0.06
N ASP A 19 4.39 -18.88 -1.29
CA ASP A 19 5.23 -19.22 -2.44
C ASP A 19 6.07 -18.04 -2.95
N VAL A 20 5.50 -16.83 -2.92
CA VAL A 20 6.12 -15.61 -3.46
C VAL A 20 5.82 -14.41 -2.57
N ALA A 21 6.86 -13.63 -2.28
CA ALA A 21 6.75 -12.27 -1.74
C ALA A 21 7.12 -11.27 -2.84
N PHE A 22 6.20 -10.36 -3.18
CA PHE A 22 6.46 -9.27 -4.13
C PHE A 22 6.80 -8.00 -3.34
N ILE A 23 8.08 -7.60 -3.37
CA ILE A 23 8.63 -6.48 -2.58
C ILE A 23 9.28 -5.48 -3.54
N PRO A 24 8.48 -4.71 -4.31
CA PRO A 24 9.01 -3.78 -5.28
C PRO A 24 9.51 -2.48 -4.63
N SER A 25 10.46 -1.81 -5.29
CA SER A 25 10.82 -0.43 -4.95
C SER A 25 9.72 0.56 -5.36
N VAL A 26 9.80 1.79 -4.84
CA VAL A 26 8.87 2.86 -5.24
C VAL A 26 8.99 3.16 -6.73
N GLU A 27 10.22 3.15 -7.26
CA GLU A 27 10.53 3.42 -8.66
C GLU A 27 10.03 2.30 -9.60
N GLU A 28 9.99 1.05 -9.13
CA GLU A 28 9.42 -0.07 -9.90
C GLU A 28 7.90 0.05 -10.02
N ILE A 29 7.21 0.50 -8.96
CA ILE A 29 5.75 0.70 -8.98
C ILE A 29 5.36 2.00 -9.69
N TYR A 30 6.09 3.08 -9.42
CA TYR A 30 5.84 4.42 -9.94
C TYR A 30 7.09 4.95 -10.66
N PRO A 31 7.39 4.44 -11.87
CA PRO A 31 8.55 4.89 -12.64
C PRO A 31 8.44 6.36 -13.09
N GLN A 32 7.22 6.91 -13.03
CA GLN A 32 6.89 8.30 -13.27
C GLN A 32 5.91 8.77 -12.19
N LYS A 33 5.79 10.09 -12.03
CA LYS A 33 4.83 10.68 -11.10
C LYS A 33 3.42 10.21 -11.43
N ASP A 34 2.74 9.61 -10.45
CA ASP A 34 1.33 9.28 -10.59
C ASP A 34 0.46 10.54 -10.51
N THR A 35 -0.50 10.64 -11.42
CA THR A 35 -1.47 11.74 -11.53
C THR A 35 -2.91 11.24 -11.61
N ARG A 36 -3.13 9.94 -11.47
CA ARG A 36 -4.45 9.33 -11.48
C ARG A 36 -5.25 9.79 -10.25
N VAL A 37 -6.55 9.97 -10.45
CA VAL A 37 -7.50 10.31 -9.40
C VAL A 37 -8.72 9.42 -9.57
N PHE A 38 -9.05 8.66 -8.54
CA PHE A 38 -10.22 7.79 -8.52
C PHE A 38 -11.37 8.41 -7.71
N ASP A 39 -12.58 8.28 -8.23
CA ASP A 39 -13.81 8.52 -7.47
C ASP A 39 -14.31 7.18 -6.93
N LEU A 40 -14.21 7.01 -5.62
CA LEU A 40 -14.64 5.80 -4.91
C LEU A 40 -16.01 5.97 -4.26
N GLY A 41 -16.67 7.12 -4.48
CA GLY A 41 -17.96 7.47 -3.90
C GLY A 41 -17.93 7.63 -2.37
N PRO A 42 -19.11 7.59 -1.73
CA PRO A 42 -19.27 7.99 -0.33
C PRO A 42 -18.45 7.19 0.69
N VAL A 43 -18.02 5.98 0.35
CA VAL A 43 -17.19 5.15 1.24
C VAL A 43 -15.82 5.78 1.51
N ALA A 44 -15.31 6.58 0.57
CA ALA A 44 -14.04 7.29 0.72
C ALA A 44 -14.19 8.67 1.41
N GLU A 45 -15.42 9.09 1.71
CA GLU A 45 -15.70 10.44 2.25
C GLU A 45 -16.04 10.44 3.74
N VAL A 46 -16.36 9.27 4.31
CA VAL A 46 -16.74 9.13 5.72
C VAL A 46 -15.66 8.43 6.54
N MET A 47 -15.79 8.47 7.88
CA MET A 47 -14.87 7.82 8.82
C MET A 47 -13.41 8.22 8.54
N GLU A 48 -12.53 7.25 8.27
CA GLU A 48 -11.13 7.51 7.93
C GLU A 48 -10.95 8.41 6.70
N GLY A 49 -11.89 8.38 5.76
CA GLY A 49 -11.85 9.22 4.57
C GLY A 49 -11.95 10.71 4.91
N ALA A 50 -12.82 11.03 5.88
CA ALA A 50 -12.93 12.38 6.43
C ALA A 50 -11.69 12.78 7.24
N MET A 51 -11.09 11.83 7.97
CA MET A 51 -9.91 12.09 8.83
C MET A 51 -8.61 12.16 8.04
N ARG A 52 -8.54 11.51 6.87
CA ARG A 52 -7.34 11.38 6.04
C ARG A 52 -7.69 11.65 4.56
N PRO A 53 -7.96 12.91 4.19
CA PRO A 53 -8.33 13.26 2.82
C PRO A 53 -7.32 12.75 1.80
N GLY A 54 -7.80 12.06 0.76
CA GLY A 54 -6.98 11.46 -0.29
C GLY A 54 -6.33 10.10 0.07
N HIS A 55 -6.44 9.62 1.32
CA HIS A 55 -5.87 8.33 1.71
C HIS A 55 -6.36 7.20 0.82
N PHE A 56 -7.68 7.08 0.63
CA PHE A 56 -8.28 6.03 -0.19
C PHE A 56 -8.02 6.20 -1.69
N ASN A 57 -7.54 7.37 -2.15
CA ASN A 57 -7.18 7.54 -3.55
C ASN A 57 -5.88 6.78 -3.90
N GLY A 58 -5.01 6.55 -2.90
CA GLY A 58 -3.75 5.82 -3.06
C GLY A 58 -3.70 4.43 -2.41
N VAL A 59 -4.80 3.99 -1.77
CA VAL A 59 -4.98 2.60 -1.29
C VAL A 59 -5.51 1.75 -2.42
#